data_AF-A0A0F7IE00-F1
#
_entry.id   AF-A0A0F7IE00-F1
#
_cell.length_a   1.000
_cell.length_b   1.000
_cell.length_c   1.000
_cell.angle_alpha   90.00
_cell.angle_beta   90.00
_cell.angle_gamma   90.00
#
_symmetry.space_group_name_H-M   'P 1'
#
loop_
_entity.id
_entity.type
_entity.pdbx_description
1 polymer ?
#
loop_
_entity_poly.entity_id
_entity_poly.type
_entity_poly.pdbx_seq_one_letter_code
_entity_poly.pdbx_strand_id
1 'polypeptide(L)'
;MEVRLRCTEIGCCECCKDTEMQLSERDIRRIEKLGYSREDFSVEADGIRVLRNVDGSCYFLKDCKCEIYEHRPLGCRLYPVVYDVETRRATVHDFCPIGNEIPRFKIKKVERLLLKHISDIYGFLP
;
A
#
# COMPACT_ATOMS: atom_id res chain seq x y z
N MET A 1 1.34 11.28 -7.28
CA MET A 1 2.05 11.68 -6.06
C MET A 1 2.29 10.42 -5.24
N GLU A 2 3.49 10.25 -4.68
CA GLU A 2 3.90 9.05 -3.95
C GLU A 2 4.95 9.39 -2.88
N VAL A 3 5.09 8.51 -1.90
CA VAL A 3 6.14 8.59 -0.87
C VAL A 3 7.36 7.83 -1.37
N ARG A 4 8.29 8.54 -2.01
CA ARG A 4 9.60 7.98 -2.36
C ARG A 4 10.52 7.90 -1.15
N LEU A 5 11.06 6.72 -0.93
CA LEU A 5 12.09 6.34 0.03
C LEU A 5 13.14 5.48 -0.69
N ARG A 6 14.30 5.29 -0.05
CA ARG A 6 15.44 4.52 -0.60
C ARG A 6 15.29 3.01 -0.45
N CYS A 7 14.06 2.48 -0.43
CA CYS A 7 13.77 1.06 -0.16
C CYS A 7 14.53 0.13 -1.11
N THR A 8 14.56 0.47 -2.40
CA THR A 8 15.26 -0.32 -3.44
C THR A 8 16.78 -0.25 -3.31
N GLU A 9 17.32 0.86 -2.81
CA GLU A 9 18.77 1.05 -2.63
C GLU A 9 19.30 0.18 -1.48
N ILE A 10 18.50 -0.01 -0.44
CA ILE A 10 18.86 -0.81 0.73
C ILE A 10 18.30 -2.24 0.69
N GLY A 11 17.61 -2.64 -0.39
CA GLY A 11 17.02 -3.97 -0.54
C GLY A 11 15.92 -4.29 0.47
N CYS A 12 15.13 -3.30 0.90
CA CYS A 12 14.05 -3.48 1.87
C CYS A 12 12.75 -3.95 1.19
N CYS A 13 12.14 -5.02 1.73
CA CYS A 13 10.83 -5.53 1.31
C CYS A 13 9.85 -5.74 2.47
N GLU A 14 10.08 -5.12 3.63
CA GLU A 14 9.24 -5.28 4.83
C GLU A 14 7.76 -4.94 4.58
N CYS A 15 7.47 -3.95 3.72
CA CYS A 15 6.08 -3.59 3.39
C CYS A 15 5.31 -4.68 2.63
N CYS A 16 6.01 -5.68 2.09
CA CYS A 16 5.42 -6.83 1.40
C CYS A 16 5.27 -8.05 2.31
N LYS A 17 5.74 -8.02 3.55
CA LYS A 17 5.57 -9.12 4.52
C LYS A 17 4.25 -8.95 5.26
N ASP A 18 3.48 -10.03 5.34
CA ASP A 18 2.18 -10.11 6.00
C ASP A 18 1.29 -8.88 5.73
N THR A 19 1.26 -8.44 4.47
CA THR A 19 0.64 -7.16 4.12
C THR A 19 -0.87 -7.26 4.09
N GLU A 20 -1.57 -6.32 4.73
CA GLU A 20 -3.04 -6.21 4.68
C GLU A 20 -3.50 -5.11 3.71
N MET A 21 -2.68 -4.83 2.69
CA MET A 21 -2.90 -3.70 1.79
C MET A 21 -4.26 -3.78 1.08
N GLN A 22 -5.17 -2.88 1.44
CA GLN A 22 -6.47 -2.75 0.79
C GLN A 22 -6.33 -2.22 -0.64
N LEU A 23 -7.21 -2.71 -1.51
CA LEU A 23 -7.22 -2.38 -2.93
C LEU A 23 -8.49 -1.61 -3.27
N SER A 24 -8.33 -0.46 -3.94
CA SER A 24 -9.47 0.16 -4.62
C SER A 24 -9.76 -0.59 -5.91
N GLU A 25 -10.99 -0.46 -6.41
CA GLU A 25 -11.37 -0.93 -7.75
C GLU A 25 -10.49 -0.34 -8.87
N ARG A 26 -9.90 0.85 -8.65
CA ARG A 26 -8.92 1.44 -9.58
C ARG A 26 -7.58 0.73 -9.54
N ASP A 27 -7.15 0.22 -8.38
CA ASP A 27 -5.92 -0.58 -8.27
C ASP A 27 -6.11 -1.92 -8.97
N ILE A 28 -7.21 -2.61 -8.67
CA ILE A 28 -7.56 -3.92 -9.28
C ILE A 28 -7.54 -3.81 -10.80
N ARG A 29 -8.31 -2.88 -11.38
CA ARG A 29 -8.35 -2.68 -12.84
C ARG A 29 -7.00 -2.32 -13.46
N ARG A 30 -6.10 -1.69 -12.71
CA ARG A 30 -4.75 -1.35 -13.21
C ARG A 30 -3.87 -2.59 -13.26
N ILE A 31 -3.97 -3.46 -12.26
CA ILE A 31 -3.21 -4.70 -12.17
C ILE A 31 -3.73 -5.72 -13.19
N GLU A 32 -5.04 -5.83 -13.37
CA GLU A 32 -5.66 -6.70 -14.40
C GLU A 32 -5.15 -6.37 -15.81
N LYS A 33 -4.91 -5.08 -16.11
CA LYS A 33 -4.34 -4.63 -17.39
C LYS A 33 -2.91 -5.09 -17.64
N LEU A 34 -2.21 -5.56 -16.61
CA LEU A 34 -0.87 -6.16 -16.74
C LEU A 34 -0.95 -7.66 -17.08
N GLY A 35 -2.15 -8.25 -17.09
CA GLY A 35 -2.37 -9.67 -17.41
C GLY A 35 -2.60 -10.59 -16.20
N TYR A 36 -2.73 -10.04 -14.99
CA TYR A 36 -3.02 -10.85 -13.79
C TYR A 36 -4.53 -11.01 -13.57
N SER A 37 -4.98 -12.19 -13.13
CA SER A 37 -6.36 -12.38 -12.67
C SER A 37 -6.54 -11.80 -11.28
N ARG A 38 -7.66 -11.10 -11.03
CA ARG A 38 -7.96 -10.53 -9.70
C ARG A 38 -7.96 -11.57 -8.58
N GLU A 39 -8.40 -12.79 -8.89
CA GLU A 39 -8.50 -13.89 -7.94
C GLU A 39 -7.13 -14.41 -7.51
N ASP A 40 -6.12 -14.25 -8.37
CA ASP A 40 -4.75 -14.68 -8.09
C ASP A 40 -4.10 -13.71 -7.09
N PHE A 41 -4.14 -12.41 -7.37
CA PHE A 41 -3.39 -11.43 -6.59
C PHE A 41 -4.16 -10.81 -5.41
N SER A 42 -5.46 -11.06 -5.29
CA SER A 42 -6.28 -10.48 -4.22
C SER A 42 -7.19 -11.51 -3.56
N VAL A 43 -7.57 -11.22 -2.33
CA VAL A 43 -8.57 -11.96 -1.56
C VAL A 43 -9.52 -10.97 -0.90
N GLU A 44 -10.75 -11.39 -0.61
CA GLU A 44 -11.69 -10.58 0.18
C GLU A 44 -11.52 -10.89 1.67
N ALA A 45 -11.36 -9.84 2.47
CA ALA A 45 -11.27 -9.87 3.92
C ALA A 45 -12.21 -8.78 4.46
N ASP A 46 -13.16 -9.16 5.31
CA ASP A 46 -14.15 -8.26 5.92
C ASP A 46 -14.87 -7.35 4.91
N GLY A 47 -15.23 -7.91 3.75
CA GLY A 47 -15.93 -7.19 2.67
C GLY A 47 -15.05 -6.24 1.85
N ILE A 48 -13.73 -6.22 2.10
CA ILE A 48 -12.76 -5.41 1.34
C ILE A 48 -11.77 -6.34 0.64
N ARG A 49 -11.43 -6.02 -0.61
CA ARG A 49 -10.35 -6.72 -1.32
C ARG A 49 -9.00 -6.21 -0.85
N VAL A 50 -8.14 -7.13 -0.45
CA VAL A 50 -6.75 -6.88 -0.04
C VAL A 50 -5.79 -7.65 -0.95
N LEU A 51 -4.52 -7.24 -0.98
CA LEU A 51 -3.47 -8.04 -1.63
C LEU A 51 -3.38 -9.42 -0.98
N ARG A 52 -3.31 -10.47 -1.79
CA ARG A 52 -3.11 -11.84 -1.32
C ARG A 52 -1.68 -11.99 -0.80
N ASN A 53 -1.53 -12.71 0.31
CA ASN A 53 -0.24 -13.26 0.75
C ASN A 53 -0.13 -14.74 0.38
N VAL A 54 1.08 -15.16 0.00
CA VAL A 54 1.54 -16.54 -0.20
C VAL A 54 2.72 -16.74 0.75
N ASP A 55 2.63 -17.70 1.66
CA ASP A 55 3.66 -17.98 2.68
C ASP A 55 4.11 -16.73 3.45
N GLY A 56 3.16 -15.92 3.91
CA GLY A 56 3.41 -14.68 4.68
C GLY A 56 4.00 -13.53 3.87
N SER A 57 3.97 -13.59 2.54
CA SER A 57 4.48 -12.54 1.65
C SER A 57 3.49 -12.17 0.56
N CYS A 58 3.43 -10.89 0.19
CA CYS A 58 2.61 -10.39 -0.90
C CYS A 58 2.82 -11.24 -2.17
N TYR A 59 1.72 -11.55 -2.86
CA TYR A 59 1.71 -12.31 -4.12
C TYR A 59 2.74 -11.81 -5.16
N PHE A 60 3.01 -10.50 -5.18
CA PHE A 60 3.96 -9.88 -6.11
C PHE A 60 5.40 -9.81 -5.60
N LEU A 61 5.72 -10.38 -4.43
CA LEU A 61 7.07 -10.36 -3.88
C LEU A 61 7.88 -11.56 -4.36
N LYS A 62 9.02 -11.28 -5.02
CA LYS A 62 9.98 -12.29 -5.46
C LYS A 62 11.40 -11.82 -5.20
N ASP A 63 12.23 -12.63 -4.54
CA ASP A 63 13.62 -12.30 -4.19
C ASP A 63 13.78 -10.91 -3.55
N CYS A 64 12.87 -10.58 -2.62
CA CYS A 64 12.77 -9.28 -1.95
C CYS A 64 12.54 -8.08 -2.91
N LYS A 65 11.94 -8.33 -4.06
CA LYS A 65 11.55 -7.32 -5.06
C LYS A 65 10.08 -7.46 -5.44
N CYS A 66 9.38 -6.33 -5.54
CA CYS A 66 8.01 -6.29 -6.02
C CYS A 66 8.00 -6.37 -7.55
N GLU A 67 7.40 -7.41 -8.13
CA GLU A 67 7.35 -7.63 -9.58
C GLU A 67 6.53 -6.55 -10.31
N ILE A 68 5.56 -5.94 -9.62
CA ILE A 68 4.75 -4.83 -10.16
C ILE A 68 5.14 -3.48 -9.57
N TYR A 69 6.39 -3.26 -9.14
CA TYR A 69 6.80 -2.07 -8.38
C TYR A 69 6.30 -0.75 -9.02
N GLU A 70 6.47 -0.55 -10.32
CA GLU A 70 6.01 0.65 -11.04
C GLU A 70 4.48 0.79 -11.10
N HIS A 71 3.76 -0.33 -11.04
CA HIS A 71 2.30 -0.40 -11.12
C HIS A 71 1.62 -0.62 -9.76
N ARG A 72 2.40 -0.67 -8.68
CA ARG A 72 1.94 -0.99 -7.32
C ARG A 72 0.69 -0.19 -6.91
N PRO A 73 -0.21 -0.79 -6.11
CA PRO A 73 -1.43 -0.14 -5.62
C PRO A 73 -1.17 1.23 -4.99
N LEU A 74 -2.17 2.10 -4.98
CA LEU A 74 -2.02 3.44 -4.43
C LEU A 74 -1.59 3.40 -2.96
N GLY A 75 -2.18 2.54 -2.14
CA GLY A 75 -1.72 2.35 -0.75
C GLY A 75 -0.24 1.98 -0.65
N CYS A 76 0.28 1.06 -1.49
CA CYS A 76 1.73 0.76 -1.55
C CYS A 76 2.60 1.95 -1.96
N ARG A 77 2.08 2.88 -2.80
CA ARG A 77 2.79 4.12 -3.18
C ARG A 77 2.78 5.18 -2.07
N LEU A 78 1.81 5.09 -1.17
CA LEU A 78 1.66 6.01 -0.04
C LEU A 78 2.39 5.49 1.20
N TYR A 79 2.55 4.17 1.33
CA TYR A 79 3.30 3.55 2.42
C TYR A 79 4.71 4.14 2.53
N PRO A 80 5.20 4.44 3.75
CA PRO A 80 4.60 4.13 5.05
C PRO A 80 3.66 5.19 5.63
N VAL A 81 3.17 6.14 4.83
CA VAL A 81 2.16 7.09 5.34
C VAL A 81 0.79 6.40 5.36
N VAL A 82 0.27 6.21 6.55
CA VAL A 82 -1.00 5.49 6.84
C VAL A 82 -1.96 6.41 7.59
N TYR A 83 -3.23 6.02 7.65
CA TYR A 83 -4.24 6.75 8.41
C TYR A 83 -4.40 6.09 9.77
N ASP A 84 -4.22 6.88 10.81
CA ASP A 84 -4.46 6.48 12.19
C ASP A 84 -5.92 6.82 12.53
N VAL A 85 -6.70 5.79 12.84
CA VAL A 85 -8.13 5.89 13.14
C VAL A 85 -8.38 6.57 14.49
N GLU A 86 -7.48 6.41 15.47
CA GLU A 86 -7.61 7.01 16.79
C GLU A 86 -7.37 8.52 16.72
N THR A 87 -6.30 8.94 16.05
CA THR A 87 -5.95 10.36 15.93
C THR A 87 -6.61 11.05 14.74
N ARG A 88 -7.22 10.28 13.83
CA ARG A 88 -7.90 10.72 12.60
C ARG A 88 -7.00 11.54 11.68
N ARG A 89 -5.73 11.14 11.59
CA ARG A 89 -4.69 11.87 10.83
C ARG A 89 -3.77 10.91 10.09
N ALA A 90 -3.11 11.44 9.06
CA ALA A 90 -2.00 10.72 8.45
C ALA A 90 -0.79 10.67 9.40
N THR A 91 -0.25 9.48 9.61
CA THR A 91 0.97 9.23 10.39
C THR A 91 1.94 8.34 9.59
N VAL A 92 3.14 8.11 10.11
CA VAL A 92 4.10 7.15 9.57
C VAL A 92 3.94 5.84 10.32
N HIS A 93 3.80 4.74 9.58
CA HIS A 93 3.70 3.41 10.14
C HIS A 93 5.03 2.95 10.77
N ASP A 94 4.98 2.51 12.02
CA ASP A 94 6.16 2.21 12.83
C ASP A 94 6.96 0.98 12.34
N PHE A 95 6.34 0.09 11.55
CA PHE A 95 7.06 -1.06 10.97
C PHE A 95 7.98 -0.69 9.81
N CYS A 96 7.96 0.56 9.34
CA CYS A 96 8.88 0.98 8.29
C CYS A 96 10.26 1.32 8.88
N PRO A 97 11.34 0.58 8.54
CA PRO A 97 12.66 0.76 9.14
C PRO A 97 13.30 2.12 8.80
N ILE A 98 12.82 2.79 7.75
CA ILE A 98 13.30 4.09 7.29
C ILE A 98 12.16 5.14 7.22
N GLY A 99 11.06 4.90 7.94
CA GLY A 99 9.90 5.81 7.95
C GLY A 99 10.22 7.17 8.55
N ASN A 100 11.20 7.23 9.47
CA ASN A 100 11.70 8.45 10.09
C ASN A 100 12.39 9.42 9.08
N GLU A 101 12.79 8.94 7.91
CA GLU A 101 13.34 9.80 6.84
C GLU A 101 12.26 10.69 6.19
N ILE A 102 10.97 10.42 6.43
CA ILE A 102 9.88 11.17 5.81
C ILE A 102 9.70 12.54 6.48
N PRO A 103 9.87 13.65 5.73
CA PRO A 103 9.62 14.96 6.28
C PRO A 103 8.13 15.17 6.58
N ARG A 104 7.81 15.83 7.69
CA ARG A 104 6.43 16.14 8.11
C ARG A 104 5.59 16.83 7.02
N PHE A 105 6.18 17.69 6.18
CA PHE A 105 5.46 18.34 5.10
C PHE A 105 4.97 17.36 4.02
N LYS A 106 5.70 16.25 3.82
CA LYS A 106 5.36 15.24 2.82
C LYS A 106 4.14 14.42 3.26
N ILE A 107 4.05 14.12 4.56
CA ILE A 107 2.87 13.50 5.19
C ILE A 107 1.63 14.35 4.91
N LYS A 108 1.68 15.66 5.22
CA LYS A 108 0.57 16.60 4.95
C LYS A 108 0.19 16.69 3.47
N LYS A 109 1.17 16.62 2.55
CA LYS A 109 0.90 16.65 1.11
C LYS A 109 0.13 15.42 0.64
N VAL A 110 0.43 14.24 1.19
CA VAL A 110 -0.20 12.99 0.76
C VAL A 110 -1.48 12.66 1.53
N GLU A 111 -1.69 13.26 2.70
CA GLU A 111 -2.87 13.04 3.55
C GLU A 111 -4.19 13.17 2.79
N ARG A 112 -4.38 14.23 2.00
CA ARG A 112 -5.60 14.40 1.19
C ARG A 112 -5.81 13.27 0.19
N LEU A 113 -4.73 12.77 -0.41
CA LEU A 113 -4.79 11.67 -1.36
C LEU A 113 -5.06 10.34 -0.65
N LEU A 114 -4.47 10.14 0.53
CA LEU A 114 -4.71 8.97 1.38
C LEU A 114 -6.17 8.90 1.82
N LEU A 115 -6.71 9.98 2.37
CA LEU A 115 -8.12 10.05 2.78
C LEU A 115 -9.06 9.76 1.60
N LYS A 116 -8.79 10.35 0.43
CA LYS A 116 -9.55 10.05 -0.78
C LYS A 116 -9.47 8.56 -1.13
N HIS A 117 -8.28 7.97 -1.06
CA HIS A 117 -8.08 6.56 -1.37
C HIS A 117 -8.85 5.63 -0.43
N ILE A 118 -8.83 5.93 0.88
CA ILE A 118 -9.59 5.21 1.89
C ILE A 118 -11.09 5.33 1.60
N SER A 119 -11.58 6.53 1.32
CA SER A 119 -12.98 6.75 0.92
C SER A 119 -13.35 6.00 -0.36
N ASP A 120 -12.44 5.87 -1.33
CA ASP A 120 -12.65 5.11 -2.57
C ASP A 120 -12.71 3.59 -2.31
N ILE A 121 -12.16 3.10 -1.19
CA ILE A 121 -12.17 1.67 -0.79
C ILE A 121 -13.43 1.37 0.02
N TYR A 122 -13.68 2.14 1.08
CA TYR A 122 -14.73 1.86 2.08
C TYR A 122 -16.06 2.52 1.76
N GLY A 123 -16.09 3.51 0.85
CA GLY A 123 -17.28 4.34 0.60
C GLY A 123 -17.52 5.43 1.65
N PHE A 124 -16.73 5.46 2.73
CA PHE A 124 -16.73 6.48 3.77
C PHE A 124 -15.31 6.62 4.35
N LEU A 125 -15.10 7.64 5.20
CA LEU A 125 -13.88 7.77 5.99
C LEU A 125 -14.09 7.11 7.37
N PRO A 126 -13.36 6.03 7.69
CA PRO A 126 -13.42 5.40 9.00
C PRO A 126 -12.88 6.30 10.12
#